data_AF-I3Z133-F1
#
_entry.id   AF-I3Z133-F1
#
_cell.length_a   1.000
_cell.length_b   1.000
_cell.length_c   1.000
_cell.angle_alpha   90.00
_cell.angle_beta   90.00
_cell.angle_gamma   90.00
#
_symmetry.space_group_name_H-M   'P 1'
#
loop_
_entity.id
_entity.type
_entity.pdbx_description
1 polymer ?
#
loop_
_entity_poly.entity_id
_entity_poly.type
_entity_poly.pdbx_seq_one_letter_code
_entity_poly.pdbx_strand_id
1 'polypeptide(L)'
;MSEETSNKQEEPEQLSDILLVLDKEKMKIQAVKSIDKNGKMETVDPTKKNQSEFMRVDKQGDLISNFFSNFYRQLKDPTKFTFFKVPADKALEKAKEFQKQVDHPTPEGEKQMKKDEVKVEPEHKQENQNNMETTQKAPENNEYRYKPEQIDWETMNNLGLGKERLEKMNLLEPLLKGFKTNELVPVSLNLGTVSS
;
A
#
# COMPACT_ATOMS: atom_id res chain seq x y z
N MET A 1 -42.53 0.25 -14.18
CA MET A 1 -42.01 -0.06 -12.84
C MET A 1 -40.92 -1.07 -13.05
N SER A 2 -39.67 -0.63 -13.04
CA SER A 2 -38.53 -1.51 -13.21
C SER A 2 -37.88 -1.63 -11.85
N GLU A 3 -38.01 -2.82 -11.29
CA GLU A 3 -37.31 -3.26 -10.09
C GLU A 3 -35.80 -3.23 -10.39
N GLU A 4 -35.10 -2.27 -9.79
CA GLU A 4 -33.65 -2.23 -9.80
C GLU A 4 -33.16 -3.31 -8.82
N THR A 5 -32.73 -4.43 -9.41
CA THR A 5 -32.07 -5.53 -8.74
C THR A 5 -30.79 -5.02 -8.06
N SER A 6 -30.85 -4.93 -6.73
CA SER A 6 -29.72 -4.69 -5.86
C SER A 6 -28.68 -5.80 -6.07
N ASN A 7 -27.66 -5.53 -6.89
CA ASN A 7 -26.51 -6.42 -7.09
C ASN A 7 -25.67 -6.40 -5.81
N LYS A 8 -26.08 -7.20 -4.82
CA LYS A 8 -25.31 -7.43 -3.59
C LYS A 8 -24.15 -8.34 -3.96
N GLN A 9 -23.04 -7.73 -4.38
CA GLN A 9 -21.72 -8.35 -4.38
C GLN A 9 -21.42 -8.83 -2.95
N GLU A 10 -21.63 -10.12 -2.68
CA GLU A 10 -20.94 -10.83 -1.61
C GLU A 10 -19.45 -10.89 -2.01
N GLU A 11 -18.72 -9.83 -1.66
CA GLU A 11 -17.28 -9.70 -1.87
C GLU A 11 -16.52 -10.08 -0.58
N PRO A 12 -15.21 -10.40 -0.66
CA PRO A 12 -14.46 -11.21 0.33
C PRO A 12 -14.18 -10.48 1.66
N GLU A 13 -15.23 -10.17 2.44
CA GLU A 13 -15.15 -9.40 3.68
C GLU A 13 -14.24 -10.05 4.74
N GLN A 14 -14.03 -11.37 4.66
CA GLN A 14 -13.29 -12.13 5.67
C GLN A 14 -11.77 -11.98 5.58
N LEU A 15 -11.25 -11.50 4.44
CA LEU A 15 -9.81 -11.38 4.19
C LEU A 15 -9.33 -9.93 4.11
N SER A 16 -10.11 -8.97 4.62
CA SER A 16 -9.69 -7.57 4.68
C SER A 16 -9.36 -7.14 6.11
N ASP A 17 -8.37 -6.27 6.23
CA ASP A 17 -8.12 -5.46 7.42
C ASP A 17 -8.71 -4.05 7.21
N ILE A 18 -9.14 -3.42 8.29
CA ILE A 18 -9.70 -2.06 8.33
C ILE A 18 -8.78 -1.18 9.16
N LEU A 19 -8.67 0.07 8.71
CA LEU A 19 -7.91 1.09 9.38
C LEU A 19 -8.77 1.92 10.34
N LEU A 20 -8.51 1.77 11.64
CA LEU A 20 -9.06 2.63 12.68
C LEU A 20 -8.04 3.69 13.10
N VAL A 21 -8.55 4.84 13.52
CA VAL A 21 -7.73 5.97 13.96
C VAL A 21 -8.28 6.53 15.27
N LEU A 22 -7.39 6.81 16.20
CA LEU A 22 -7.64 7.63 17.38
C LEU A 22 -7.25 9.07 17.07
N ASP A 23 -8.23 9.95 17.06
CA ASP A 23 -8.01 11.39 17.10
C ASP A 23 -7.68 11.78 18.55
N LYS A 24 -6.42 12.15 18.82
CA LYS A 24 -5.95 12.50 20.17
C LYS A 24 -6.46 13.87 20.62
N GLU A 25 -6.88 14.74 19.69
CA GLU A 25 -7.50 16.04 20.02
C GLU A 25 -8.95 15.83 20.47
N LYS A 26 -9.69 14.96 19.79
CA LYS A 26 -11.09 14.66 20.10
C LYS A 26 -11.26 13.51 21.10
N MET A 27 -10.18 12.80 21.41
CA MET A 27 -10.19 11.57 22.19
C MET A 27 -11.24 10.56 21.68
N LYS A 28 -11.29 10.38 20.35
CA LYS A 28 -12.32 9.55 19.71
C LYS A 28 -11.72 8.58 18.70
N ILE A 29 -12.23 7.35 18.73
CA ILE A 29 -11.93 6.31 17.73
C ILE A 29 -12.87 6.47 16.55
N GLN A 30 -12.29 6.54 15.36
CA GLN A 30 -12.99 6.64 14.10
C GLN A 30 -12.44 5.63 13.09
N ALA A 31 -13.23 5.29 12.08
CA ALA A 31 -12.75 4.52 10.94
C ALA A 31 -12.28 5.48 9.85
N VAL A 32 -11.15 5.15 9.22
CA VAL A 32 -10.68 5.92 8.06
C VAL A 32 -11.55 5.56 6.85
N LYS A 33 -12.00 6.59 6.14
CA LYS A 33 -12.72 6.45 4.87
C LYS A 33 -11.77 6.64 3.68
N SER A 34 -11.02 7.73 3.71
CA SER A 34 -10.12 8.15 2.62
C SER A 34 -9.08 9.14 3.12
N ILE A 35 -8.06 9.40 2.31
CA ILE A 35 -7.16 10.55 2.45
C ILE A 35 -7.19 11.35 1.15
N ASP A 36 -7.42 12.65 1.28
CA ASP A 36 -7.42 13.57 0.15
C ASP A 36 -6.01 13.82 -0.38
N LYS A 37 -5.91 14.32 -1.62
CA LYS A 37 -4.65 14.76 -2.24
C LYS A 37 -3.89 15.81 -1.43
N ASN A 38 -4.60 16.51 -0.55
CA ASN A 38 -4.05 17.51 0.37
C ASN A 38 -3.52 16.90 1.69
N GLY A 39 -3.53 15.57 1.84
CA GLY A 39 -3.09 14.93 3.07
C GLY A 39 -4.07 15.02 4.22
N LYS A 40 -5.33 15.37 3.94
CA LYS A 40 -6.39 15.45 4.93
C LYS A 40 -7.12 14.11 4.97
N MET A 41 -7.17 13.51 6.15
CA MET A 41 -7.88 12.26 6.36
C MET A 41 -9.37 12.53 6.54
N GLU A 42 -10.18 11.75 5.84
CA GLU A 42 -11.62 11.65 6.05
C GLU A 42 -11.91 10.45 6.95
N THR A 43 -12.66 10.69 8.02
CA THR A 43 -13.01 9.67 9.00
C THR A 43 -14.52 9.63 9.18
N VAL A 44 -15.03 8.43 9.47
CA VAL A 44 -16.45 8.17 9.74
C VAL A 44 -16.60 7.45 11.07
N ASP A 45 -17.79 7.54 11.66
CA ASP A 45 -18.07 6.80 12.88
C ASP A 45 -18.01 5.29 12.63
N PRO A 46 -17.37 4.51 13.51
CA PRO A 46 -17.20 3.07 13.36
C PRO A 46 -18.50 2.35 13.73
N THR A 47 -19.54 2.54 12.91
CA THR A 47 -20.88 1.96 13.07
C THR A 47 -21.25 1.08 11.89
N LYS A 48 -22.21 0.17 12.08
CA LYS A 48 -22.70 -0.72 11.02
C LYS A 48 -23.17 0.03 9.77
N LYS A 49 -23.75 1.21 9.95
CA LYS A 49 -24.24 2.05 8.84
C LYS A 49 -23.13 2.53 7.91
N ASN A 50 -21.93 2.74 8.45
CA ASN A 50 -20.81 3.31 7.73
C ASN A 50 -19.77 2.24 7.32
N GLN A 51 -20.02 0.96 7.61
CA GLN A 51 -19.06 -0.13 7.35
C GLN A 51 -18.65 -0.26 5.88
N SER A 52 -19.53 0.12 4.96
CA SER A 52 -19.25 0.14 3.52
C SER A 52 -18.31 1.29 3.12
N GLU A 53 -18.22 2.33 3.94
CA GLU A 53 -17.32 3.47 3.73
C GLU A 53 -15.96 3.28 4.41
N PHE A 54 -15.77 2.21 5.18
CA PHE A 54 -14.50 1.96 5.84
C PHE A 54 -13.46 1.59 4.79
N MET A 55 -12.28 2.18 4.95
CA MET A 55 -11.12 1.83 4.16
C MET A 55 -10.71 0.39 4.46
N ARG A 56 -10.96 -0.48 3.50
CA ARG A 56 -10.60 -1.89 3.52
C ARG A 56 -9.28 -2.08 2.79
N VAL A 57 -8.40 -2.86 3.38
CA VAL A 57 -7.11 -3.23 2.78
C VAL A 57 -7.03 -4.75 2.77
N ASP A 58 -6.74 -5.29 1.60
CA ASP A 58 -6.68 -6.72 1.39
C ASP A 58 -5.52 -7.35 2.19
N LYS A 59 -5.77 -8.49 2.85
CA LYS A 59 -4.76 -9.22 3.63
C LYS A 59 -3.79 -10.02 2.75
N GLN A 60 -4.10 -10.23 1.47
CA GLN A 60 -3.25 -10.96 0.53
C GLN A 60 -2.12 -10.04 0.06
N GLY A 61 -1.14 -9.85 0.94
CA GLY A 61 0.11 -9.16 0.65
C GLY A 61 0.47 -8.08 1.66
N ASP A 62 1.74 -7.69 1.66
CA ASP A 62 2.36 -6.58 2.41
C ASP A 62 1.76 -5.18 2.13
N LEU A 63 0.54 -5.11 1.55
CA LEU A 63 -0.12 -3.90 1.08
C LEU A 63 -0.46 -2.94 2.21
N ILE A 64 -0.85 -3.44 3.38
CA ILE A 64 -1.02 -2.63 4.60
C ILE A 64 0.25 -1.81 4.87
N SER A 65 1.41 -2.46 4.98
CA SER A 65 2.65 -1.77 5.36
C SER A 65 3.03 -0.68 4.36
N ASN A 66 2.89 -0.96 3.06
CA ASN A 66 3.19 0.02 2.01
C ASN A 66 2.14 1.14 1.93
N PHE A 67 0.86 0.79 2.12
CA PHE A 67 -0.24 1.75 2.20
C PHE A 67 -0.03 2.72 3.36
N PHE A 68 0.29 2.21 4.54
CA PHE A 68 0.49 3.01 5.75
C PHE A 68 1.66 3.96 5.64
N SER A 69 2.79 3.54 5.08
CA SER A 69 3.93 4.42 4.86
C SER A 69 3.56 5.58 3.94
N ASN A 70 2.85 5.31 2.84
CA ASN A 70 2.38 6.34 1.92
C ASN A 70 1.32 7.25 2.56
N PHE A 71 0.37 6.65 3.27
CA PHE A 71 -0.69 7.34 3.98
C PHE A 71 -0.12 8.28 5.05
N TYR A 72 0.81 7.78 5.88
CA TYR A 72 1.46 8.55 6.94
C TYR A 72 2.30 9.70 6.38
N ARG A 73 2.95 9.50 5.22
CA ARG A 73 3.73 10.54 4.53
C ARG A 73 2.85 11.62 3.88
N GLN A 74 1.67 11.24 3.42
CA GLN A 74 0.69 12.20 2.87
C GLN A 74 -0.04 12.95 3.99
N LEU A 75 -0.21 12.34 5.16
CA LEU A 75 -0.96 12.90 6.28
C LEU A 75 -0.30 14.20 6.79
N LYS A 76 -1.10 15.27 6.89
CA LYS A 76 -0.61 16.57 7.36
C LYS A 76 -0.17 16.57 8.83
N ASP A 77 -0.92 15.87 9.69
CA ASP A 77 -0.76 15.91 11.14
C ASP A 77 -0.66 14.51 11.75
N PRO A 78 0.34 13.70 11.39
CA PRO A 78 0.40 12.30 11.78
C PRO A 78 0.51 12.08 13.29
N THR A 79 1.17 12.98 14.02
CA THR A 79 1.37 12.89 15.47
C THR A 79 0.09 13.07 16.29
N LYS A 80 -0.95 13.67 15.71
CA LYS A 80 -2.27 13.85 16.33
C LYS A 80 -3.12 12.58 16.27
N PHE A 81 -2.70 11.62 15.44
CA PHE A 81 -3.46 10.42 15.17
C PHE A 81 -2.69 9.19 15.61
N THR A 82 -3.38 8.23 16.22
CA THR A 82 -2.84 6.89 16.46
C THR A 82 -3.62 5.91 15.61
N PHE A 83 -2.92 5.12 14.81
CA PHE A 83 -3.55 4.22 13.85
C PHE A 83 -3.55 2.79 14.37
N PHE A 84 -4.65 2.08 14.13
CA PHE A 84 -4.81 0.68 14.52
C PHE A 84 -5.26 -0.12 13.31
N LYS A 85 -4.61 -1.26 13.12
CA LYS A 85 -5.01 -2.25 12.13
C LYS A 85 -5.89 -3.28 12.81
N VAL A 86 -7.11 -3.46 12.31
CA VAL A 86 -8.05 -4.43 12.86
C VAL A 86 -8.66 -5.28 11.74
N PRO A 87 -8.93 -6.57 11.97
CA PRO A 87 -9.70 -7.38 11.03
C PRO A 87 -11.06 -6.74 10.75
N ALA A 88 -11.50 -6.74 9.49
CA ALA A 88 -12.78 -6.13 9.10
C ALA A 88 -13.97 -6.64 9.92
N ASP A 89 -14.01 -7.96 10.15
CA ASP A 89 -15.03 -8.64 10.95
C ASP A 89 -15.10 -8.12 12.40
N LYS A 90 -13.96 -7.76 12.98
CA LYS A 90 -13.84 -7.29 14.37
C LYS A 90 -13.77 -5.77 14.50
N ALA A 91 -13.81 -5.02 13.41
CA ALA A 91 -13.52 -3.59 13.42
C ALA A 91 -14.50 -2.80 14.29
N LEU A 92 -15.78 -3.16 14.29
CA LEU A 92 -16.80 -2.50 15.13
C LEU A 92 -16.64 -2.79 16.62
N GLU A 93 -16.30 -4.03 16.96
CA GLU A 93 -16.08 -4.43 18.36
C GLU A 93 -14.82 -3.76 18.88
N LYS A 94 -13.72 -3.87 18.15
CA LYS A 94 -12.44 -3.23 18.46
C LYS A 94 -12.56 -1.71 18.58
N ALA A 95 -13.31 -1.06 17.68
CA ALA A 95 -13.52 0.38 17.78
C ALA A 95 -14.23 0.78 19.08
N LYS A 96 -15.23 0.00 19.53
CA LYS A 96 -15.92 0.24 20.81
C LYS A 96 -15.02 -0.04 22.00
N GLU A 97 -14.25 -1.13 21.96
CA GLU A 97 -13.26 -1.44 23.01
C GLU A 97 -12.22 -0.34 23.12
N PHE A 98 -11.70 0.12 21.98
CA PHE A 98 -10.74 1.20 21.95
C PHE A 98 -11.35 2.50 22.43
N GLN A 99 -12.59 2.83 22.06
CA GLN A 99 -13.25 4.03 22.56
C GLN A 99 -13.38 3.98 24.09
N LYS A 100 -13.86 2.86 24.65
CA LYS A 100 -13.92 2.66 26.11
C LYS A 100 -12.57 2.85 26.79
N GLN A 101 -11.49 2.38 26.15
CA GLN A 101 -10.14 2.52 26.66
C GLN A 101 -9.62 3.96 26.57
N VAL A 102 -10.06 4.75 25.60
CA VAL A 102 -9.76 6.19 25.52
C VAL A 102 -10.51 6.97 26.59
N ASP A 103 -11.79 6.64 26.82
CA ASP A 103 -12.61 7.25 27.87
C ASP A 103 -12.14 6.83 29.28
N HIS A 104 -11.77 5.57 29.45
CA HIS A 104 -11.32 4.96 30.70
C HIS A 104 -10.05 4.13 30.47
N PRO A 105 -8.87 4.76 30.58
CA PRO A 105 -7.61 4.06 30.34
C PRO A 105 -7.35 2.99 31.40
N THR A 106 -7.34 1.73 30.97
CA THR A 106 -6.91 0.58 31.75
C THR A 106 -5.56 0.04 31.27
N PRO A 107 -4.70 -0.51 32.15
CA PRO A 107 -3.41 -1.06 31.75
C PRO A 107 -3.53 -2.25 30.80
N GLU A 108 -4.66 -2.96 30.82
CA GLU A 108 -4.93 -4.09 29.93
C GLU A 108 -5.34 -3.63 28.52
N GLY A 109 -6.23 -2.62 28.44
CA GLY A 109 -6.63 -2.04 27.17
C GLY A 109 -5.52 -1.27 26.46
N GLU A 110 -4.59 -0.63 27.21
CA GLU A 110 -3.40 -0.01 26.62
C GLU A 110 -2.49 -1.04 25.94
N LYS A 111 -2.29 -2.20 26.59
CA LYS A 111 -1.54 -3.30 25.97
C LYS A 111 -2.23 -3.81 24.71
N GLN A 112 -3.55 -3.87 24.72
CA GLN A 112 -4.31 -4.33 23.57
C GLN A 112 -4.23 -3.33 22.40
N MET A 113 -4.40 -2.04 22.68
CA MET A 113 -4.19 -0.96 21.70
C MET A 113 -2.80 -1.04 21.08
N LYS A 114 -1.74 -1.17 21.89
CA LYS A 114 -0.35 -1.23 21.37
C LYS A 114 -0.05 -2.45 20.50
N LYS A 115 -0.79 -3.55 20.65
CA LYS A 115 -0.64 -4.74 19.78
C LYS A 115 -1.24 -4.50 18.41
N ASP A 116 -2.38 -3.83 18.38
CA ASP A 116 -3.13 -3.52 17.16
C ASP A 116 -2.65 -2.19 16.53
N GLU A 117 -1.82 -1.41 17.25
CA GLU A 117 -1.23 -0.14 16.81
C GLU A 117 -0.25 -0.36 15.67
N VAL A 118 -0.41 0.46 14.63
CA VAL A 118 0.50 0.50 13.50
C VAL A 118 1.68 1.40 13.86
N LYS A 119 2.82 0.77 14.13
CA LYS A 119 4.08 1.47 14.31
C LYS A 119 4.62 1.88 12.95
N VAL A 120 4.56 3.18 12.68
CA VAL A 120 5.36 3.79 11.61
C VAL A 120 6.64 4.28 12.26
N GLU A 121 7.75 3.60 11.99
CA GLU A 121 9.06 3.99 12.55
C GLU A 121 9.47 5.34 11.93
N PRO A 122 9.72 6.39 12.74
CA PRO A 122 9.93 7.74 12.21
C PRO A 122 11.33 8.00 11.62
N GLU A 123 12.21 7.01 11.51
CA GLU A 123 13.55 7.22 10.95
C GLU A 123 13.85 6.28 9.79
N HIS A 124 13.48 6.71 8.59
CA HIS A 124 14.49 6.88 7.56
C HIS A 124 14.18 8.17 6.80
N LYS A 125 15.22 8.98 6.56
CA LYS A 125 15.23 9.98 5.49
C LYS A 125 14.91 9.28 4.16
N GLN A 126 13.64 9.05 3.87
CA GLN A 126 13.19 8.87 2.50
C GLN A 126 13.06 10.27 1.94
N GLU A 127 14.15 10.68 1.31
CA GLU A 127 14.20 11.71 0.28
C GLU A 127 12.90 11.68 -0.53
N ASN A 128 12.41 12.88 -0.79
CA ASN A 128 11.21 13.20 -1.53
C ASN A 128 11.07 12.33 -2.78
N GLN A 129 10.32 11.23 -2.68
CA GLN A 129 9.95 10.40 -3.80
C GLN A 129 8.47 10.61 -3.98
N ASN A 130 8.17 11.57 -4.85
CA ASN A 130 6.91 11.67 -5.56
C ASN A 130 6.77 10.38 -6.41
N ASN A 131 6.44 9.27 -5.76
CA ASN A 131 6.27 7.98 -6.43
C ASN A 131 4.79 7.62 -6.40
N MET A 132 4.08 8.14 -7.40
CA MET A 132 3.02 7.39 -8.04
C MET A 132 3.68 6.26 -8.84
N GLU A 133 4.24 5.24 -8.19
CA GLU A 133 4.64 4.02 -8.89
C GLU A 133 4.80 2.81 -7.96
N THR A 134 4.35 1.66 -8.46
CA THR A 134 4.37 0.34 -7.83
C THR A 134 5.80 -0.10 -7.47
N THR A 135 6.23 0.12 -6.22
CA THR A 135 7.49 -0.45 -5.72
C THR A 135 7.24 -1.83 -5.10
N GLN A 136 7.53 -2.87 -5.87
CA GLN A 136 7.81 -4.21 -5.35
C GLN A 136 9.01 -4.12 -4.39
N LYS A 137 8.84 -4.58 -3.16
CA LYS A 137 9.91 -4.72 -2.16
C LYS A 137 11.08 -5.49 -2.77
N ALA A 138 12.27 -4.90 -2.67
CA ALA A 138 13.53 -5.59 -2.79
C ALA A 138 13.61 -6.72 -1.76
N PRO A 139 13.91 -7.96 -2.15
CA PRO A 139 14.56 -8.88 -1.24
C PRO A 139 15.97 -8.34 -0.99
N GLU A 140 16.33 -8.24 0.29
CA GLU A 140 17.63 -7.81 0.82
C GLU A 140 18.73 -8.87 0.57
N ASN A 141 18.71 -9.50 -0.60
CA ASN A 141 19.82 -10.30 -1.09
C ASN A 141 20.36 -9.57 -2.30
N ASN A 142 21.62 -9.11 -2.21
CA ASN A 142 22.33 -8.39 -3.27
C ASN A 142 22.67 -9.31 -4.47
N GLU A 143 21.87 -10.36 -4.69
CA GLU A 143 22.06 -11.44 -5.62
C GLU A 143 21.26 -11.17 -6.90
N TYR A 144 21.93 -11.29 -8.04
CA TYR A 144 21.32 -11.12 -9.34
C TYR A 144 20.23 -12.17 -9.56
N ARG A 145 18.97 -11.74 -9.66
CA ARG A 145 17.83 -12.59 -10.00
C ARG A 145 17.95 -13.18 -11.40
N TYR A 146 18.57 -12.41 -12.31
CA TYR A 146 18.88 -12.82 -13.67
C TYR A 146 20.38 -12.61 -13.91
N LYS A 147 21.08 -13.67 -14.29
CA LYS A 147 22.47 -13.53 -14.72
C LYS A 147 22.51 -13.02 -16.16
N PRO A 148 23.40 -12.08 -16.51
CA PRO A 148 23.51 -11.56 -17.86
C PRO A 148 23.82 -12.66 -18.88
N GLU A 149 24.45 -13.76 -18.47
CA GLU A 149 24.77 -14.93 -19.31
C GLU A 149 23.53 -15.76 -19.67
N GLN A 150 22.43 -15.65 -18.92
CA GLN A 150 21.18 -16.37 -19.16
C GLN A 150 20.20 -15.59 -20.06
N ILE A 151 20.55 -14.36 -20.44
CA ILE A 151 19.70 -13.47 -21.23
C ILE A 151 20.14 -13.54 -22.69
N ASP A 152 19.19 -13.83 -23.58
CA ASP A 152 19.41 -13.84 -25.02
C ASP A 152 19.49 -12.40 -25.55
N TRP A 153 20.70 -11.81 -25.45
CA TRP A 153 20.94 -10.42 -25.81
C TRP A 153 20.72 -10.12 -27.28
N GLU A 154 20.83 -11.12 -28.15
CA GLU A 154 20.57 -10.99 -29.58
C GLU A 154 19.08 -10.73 -29.83
N THR A 155 18.20 -11.54 -29.23
CA THR A 155 16.74 -11.33 -29.29
C THR A 155 16.35 -10.02 -28.62
N MET A 156 16.92 -9.71 -27.44
CA MET A 156 16.64 -8.46 -26.74
C MET A 156 17.06 -7.24 -27.55
N ASN A 157 18.18 -7.32 -28.29
CA ASN A 157 18.62 -6.25 -29.18
C ASN A 157 17.66 -6.04 -30.36
N ASN A 158 17.10 -7.11 -30.93
CA ASN A 158 16.07 -7.03 -31.98
C ASN A 158 14.78 -6.34 -31.50
N LEU A 159 14.49 -6.43 -30.19
CA LEU A 159 13.42 -5.72 -29.49
C LEU A 159 13.78 -4.28 -29.09
N GLY A 160 14.98 -3.81 -29.44
CA GLY A 160 15.50 -2.50 -29.04
C GLY A 160 15.99 -2.43 -27.59
N LEU A 161 16.10 -3.57 -26.90
CA LEU A 161 16.53 -3.73 -25.50
C LEU A 161 17.95 -4.33 -25.42
N GLY A 162 18.88 -3.77 -26.20
CA GLY A 162 20.28 -4.23 -26.18
C GLY A 162 20.98 -3.95 -24.85
N LYS A 163 21.93 -4.83 -24.49
CA LYS A 163 22.71 -4.72 -23.24
C LYS A 163 23.36 -3.35 -23.07
N GLU A 164 24.10 -2.90 -24.08
CA GLU A 164 24.82 -1.61 -24.05
C GLU A 164 23.87 -0.41 -23.85
N ARG A 165 22.65 -0.50 -24.40
CA ARG A 165 21.64 0.56 -24.26
C ARG A 165 21.12 0.62 -22.82
N LEU A 166 20.79 -0.52 -22.23
CA LEU A 166 20.34 -0.62 -20.84
C LEU A 166 21.45 -0.23 -19.86
N GLU A 167 22.72 -0.50 -20.19
CA GLU A 167 23.89 -0.05 -19.41
C GLU A 167 24.06 1.47 -19.47
N LYS A 168 23.99 2.07 -20.67
CA LYS A 168 24.07 3.54 -20.84
C LYS A 168 22.96 4.29 -20.10
N MET A 169 21.78 3.67 -19.96
CA MET A 169 20.65 4.23 -19.23
C MET A 169 20.68 3.92 -17.72
N ASN A 170 21.72 3.23 -17.21
CA ASN A 170 21.79 2.76 -15.82
C ASN A 170 20.61 1.85 -15.40
N LEU A 171 20.02 1.15 -16.37
CA LEU A 171 18.85 0.29 -16.18
C LEU A 171 19.21 -1.20 -16.10
N LEU A 172 20.39 -1.59 -16.59
CA LEU A 172 20.79 -3.00 -16.61
C LEU A 172 20.82 -3.60 -15.20
N GLU A 173 21.55 -2.96 -14.26
CA GLU A 173 21.68 -3.47 -12.89
C GLU A 173 20.36 -3.68 -12.14
N PRO A 174 19.43 -2.70 -12.10
CA PRO A 174 18.14 -2.90 -11.43
C PRO A 174 17.33 -4.00 -12.12
N LEU A 175 17.33 -4.08 -13.45
CA LEU A 175 16.61 -5.13 -14.19
C LEU A 175 17.17 -6.54 -13.90
N LEU A 176 18.49 -6.70 -13.84
CA LEU A 176 19.13 -7.98 -13.50
C LEU A 176 18.81 -8.42 -12.06
N LYS A 177 18.61 -7.47 -11.15
CA LYS A 177 18.15 -7.74 -9.78
C LYS A 177 16.62 -7.95 -9.69
N GLY A 178 15.90 -7.78 -10.80
CA GLY A 178 14.46 -7.96 -10.88
C GLY A 178 13.65 -6.75 -10.39
N PHE A 179 14.27 -5.58 -10.33
CA PHE A 179 13.60 -4.31 -10.03
C PHE A 179 12.97 -3.70 -11.26
N LYS A 180 11.87 -2.97 -11.03
CA LYS A 180 11.29 -2.09 -12.03
C LYS A 180 12.14 -0.83 -12.17
N THR A 181 12.28 -0.36 -13.40
CA THR A 181 12.97 0.88 -13.73
C THR A 181 11.97 2.02 -13.86
N ASN A 182 12.28 3.18 -13.29
CA ASN A 182 11.41 4.38 -13.39
C ASN A 182 11.49 5.06 -14.78
N GLU A 183 12.27 4.49 -15.72
CA GLU A 183 12.47 4.99 -17.07
C GLU A 183 11.63 4.18 -18.06
N LEU A 184 10.90 4.86 -18.93
CA LEU A 184 10.14 4.24 -20.01
C LEU A 184 11.07 3.91 -21.17
N VAL A 185 11.38 2.62 -21.34
CA VAL A 185 12.18 2.14 -22.46
C VAL A 185 11.25 1.74 -23.61
N PRO A 186 11.29 2.44 -24.76
CA PRO A 186 10.49 2.05 -25.91
C PRO A 186 11.01 0.73 -26.48
N VAL A 187 10.11 -0.25 -26.58
CA VAL A 187 10.34 -1.54 -27.22
C VAL A 187 10.07 -1.39 -28.71
N SER A 188 11.10 -1.65 -29.51
CA SER A 188 11.01 -1.58 -30.96
C SER A 188 11.13 -2.98 -31.51
N LEU A 189 10.03 -3.54 -32.00
CA LEU A 189 10.04 -4.85 -32.62
C LEU A 189 10.54 -4.70 -34.06
N ASN A 190 11.83 -4.88 -34.28
CA ASN A 190 12.39 -4.97 -35.63
C ASN A 190 12.10 -6.37 -36.18
N LEU A 191 10.86 -6.57 -36.65
CA LEU A 191 10.54 -7.70 -37.52
C LEU A 191 11.25 -7.42 -38.83
N GLY A 192 12.44 -7.99 -39.00
CA GLY A 192 13.19 -7.90 -40.26
C GLY A 192 12.21 -8.09 -41.42
N THR A 193 12.27 -7.20 -42.40
CA THR A 193 11.41 -7.27 -43.59
C THR A 193 11.52 -8.67 -44.15
N VAL A 194 10.44 -9.46 -44.03
CA VAL A 194 10.24 -10.65 -44.84
C VAL A 194 10.18 -10.15 -46.27
N SER A 195 11.35 -10.13 -46.90
CA SER A 195 11.45 -10.04 -48.34
C SER A 195 10.99 -11.40 -48.84
N SER A 196 9.79 -11.44 -49.44
CA SER A 196 9.34 -12.56 -50.27
C SER A 196 10.34 -12.88 -51.37
#